data_AF-A0AAV5TLC3-F1
#
_entry.id   AF-A0AAV5TLC3-F1
#
_cell.length_a   1.000
_cell.length_b   1.000
_cell.length_c   1.000
_cell.angle_alpha   90.00
_cell.angle_beta   90.00
_cell.angle_gamma   90.00
#
_symmetry.space_group_name_H-M   'P 1'
#
loop_
_entity.id
_entity.type
_entity.pdbx_description
1 polymer ?
#
loop_
_entity_poly.entity_id
_entity_poly.type
_entity_poly.pdbx_seq_one_letter_code
_entity_poly.pdbx_strand_id
1 'polypeptide(L)'
;MCNIDFFYLNYPFIFKELVSLLRQLIPDFVDLPETMKASMFTNLIGKFNALEYYFLSVGRFKQQGVCMCSLITVFDMDNVEEWATTSGGIRNRDLERSVRTFAIEYFGIFDRLLKSDGITETEFLAIIAILICQMDTTIELPDGFQHVFDETRARVFNELQGYYRNEMKLRDFSSRLGNVMSLSAALSELHLKSEEQLGLYSFLFDIQPLHELLKQAMN
;
A
#
# COMPACT_ATOMS: atom_id res chain seq x y z
N MET A 1 15.37 4.87 -15.17
CA MET A 1 14.16 5.70 -15.21
C MET A 1 13.01 4.80 -14.81
N CYS A 2 12.19 5.21 -13.84
CA CYS A 2 11.10 4.37 -13.36
C CYS A 2 9.95 4.40 -14.36
N ASN A 3 9.55 3.24 -14.89
CA ASN A 3 8.42 3.09 -15.81
C ASN A 3 7.43 2.04 -15.26
N ILE A 4 6.34 1.81 -15.97
CA ILE A 4 5.31 0.85 -15.54
C ILE A 4 5.87 -0.58 -15.40
N ASP A 5 6.79 -0.99 -16.27
CA ASP A 5 7.42 -2.32 -16.19
C ASP A 5 8.23 -2.48 -14.90
N PHE A 6 8.93 -1.43 -14.48
CA PHE A 6 9.65 -1.43 -13.21
C PHE A 6 8.70 -1.65 -12.01
N PHE A 7 7.51 -1.05 -12.00
CA PHE A 7 6.53 -1.34 -10.95
C PHE A 7 6.16 -2.82 -10.91
N TYR A 8 5.90 -3.42 -12.08
CA TYR A 8 5.55 -4.83 -12.16
C TYR A 8 6.68 -5.77 -11.71
N LEU A 9 7.94 -5.38 -11.92
CA LEU A 9 9.11 -6.13 -11.43
C LEU A 9 9.25 -6.12 -9.89
N ASN A 10 8.64 -5.18 -9.18
CA ASN A 10 8.71 -5.12 -7.71
C ASN A 10 7.66 -5.99 -7.02
N TYR A 11 6.51 -6.25 -7.67
CA TYR A 11 5.41 -7.00 -7.05
C TYR A 11 5.81 -8.37 -6.50
N PRO A 12 6.65 -9.20 -7.16
CA PRO A 12 7.05 -10.50 -6.60
C PRO A 12 7.73 -10.38 -5.23
N PHE A 13 8.56 -9.34 -5.02
CA PHE A 13 9.22 -9.11 -3.74
C PHE A 13 8.21 -8.70 -2.67
N ILE A 14 7.31 -7.77 -3.01
CA ILE A 14 6.28 -7.30 -2.08
C ILE A 14 5.33 -8.43 -1.71
N PHE A 15 4.93 -9.28 -2.67
CA PHE A 15 4.09 -10.44 -2.38
C PHE A 15 4.77 -11.41 -1.42
N LYS A 16 6.07 -11.67 -1.58
CA LYS A 16 6.81 -12.54 -0.67
C LYS A 16 6.79 -12.02 0.77
N GLU A 17 6.99 -10.72 0.95
CA GLU A 17 6.91 -10.08 2.28
C GLU A 17 5.48 -10.13 2.85
N LEU A 18 4.47 -9.82 2.04
CA LEU A 18 3.06 -9.91 2.46
C LEU A 18 2.67 -11.35 2.82
N VAL A 19 3.12 -12.36 2.06
CA VAL A 19 2.90 -13.79 2.38
C VAL A 19 3.50 -14.12 3.74
N SER A 20 4.76 -13.71 3.97
CA SER A 20 5.45 -13.93 5.24
C SER A 20 4.68 -13.34 6.42
N LEU A 21 4.15 -12.14 6.21
CA LEU A 21 3.45 -11.40 7.25
C LEU A 21 2.03 -11.96 7.51
N LEU A 22 1.29 -12.31 6.45
CA LEU A 22 -0.03 -12.95 6.59
C LEU A 22 0.07 -14.31 7.29
N ARG A 23 1.10 -15.11 7.00
CA ARG A 23 1.37 -16.37 7.71
C ARG A 23 1.57 -16.20 9.22
N GLN A 24 2.07 -15.04 9.66
CA GLN A 24 2.29 -14.76 11.07
C GLN A 24 1.03 -14.24 11.77
N LEU A 25 0.17 -13.51 11.04
CA LEU A 25 -1.03 -12.88 11.61
C LEU A 25 -2.27 -13.77 11.55
N ILE A 26 -2.36 -14.64 10.54
CA ILE A 26 -3.56 -15.40 10.24
C ILE A 26 -3.26 -16.88 10.47
N PRO A 27 -3.87 -17.50 11.50
CA PRO A 27 -3.82 -18.94 11.69
C PRO A 27 -4.29 -19.66 10.42
N ASP A 28 -3.62 -20.75 10.07
CA ASP A 28 -3.98 -21.60 8.93
C ASP A 28 -4.03 -20.87 7.57
N PHE A 29 -3.35 -19.72 7.44
CA PHE A 29 -3.26 -18.98 6.17
C PHE A 29 -2.80 -19.87 5.01
N VAL A 30 -1.92 -20.85 5.28
CA VAL A 30 -1.41 -21.79 4.28
C VAL A 30 -2.52 -22.66 3.70
N ASP A 31 -3.52 -23.00 4.49
CA ASP A 31 -4.61 -23.91 4.12
C ASP A 31 -5.78 -23.19 3.43
N LEU A 32 -5.74 -21.86 3.35
CA LEU A 32 -6.76 -21.08 2.66
C LEU A 32 -6.80 -21.38 1.15
N PRO A 33 -7.99 -21.32 0.51
CA PRO A 33 -8.10 -21.42 -0.94
C PRO A 33 -7.26 -20.36 -1.65
N GLU A 34 -6.62 -20.73 -2.76
CA GLU A 34 -5.79 -19.83 -3.57
C GLU A 34 -6.56 -18.58 -4.04
N THR A 35 -7.85 -18.72 -4.34
CA THR A 35 -8.72 -17.60 -4.72
C THR A 35 -8.89 -16.60 -3.57
N MET A 36 -9.02 -17.08 -2.34
CA MET A 36 -9.14 -16.24 -1.15
C MET A 36 -7.83 -15.53 -0.83
N LYS A 37 -6.71 -16.26 -0.89
CA LYS A 37 -5.37 -15.66 -0.77
C LYS A 37 -5.22 -14.54 -1.80
N ALA A 38 -5.61 -14.78 -3.06
CA ALA A 38 -5.57 -13.78 -4.10
C ALA A 38 -6.39 -12.53 -3.78
N SER A 39 -7.65 -12.69 -3.35
CA SER A 39 -8.48 -11.57 -2.92
C SER A 39 -7.84 -10.76 -1.78
N MET A 40 -7.25 -11.45 -0.79
CA MET A 40 -6.54 -10.79 0.31
C MET A 40 -5.33 -10.01 -0.18
N PHE A 41 -4.51 -10.57 -1.07
CA PHE A 41 -3.35 -9.87 -1.61
C PHE A 41 -3.74 -8.67 -2.46
N THR A 42 -4.75 -8.81 -3.32
CA THR A 42 -5.26 -7.70 -4.13
C THR A 42 -5.72 -6.56 -3.23
N ASN A 43 -6.39 -6.86 -2.11
CA ASN A 43 -6.86 -5.85 -1.16
C ASN A 43 -5.75 -5.17 -0.34
N LEU A 44 -4.58 -5.81 -0.20
CA LEU A 44 -3.49 -5.31 0.64
C LEU A 44 -2.37 -4.63 -0.13
N ILE A 45 -2.09 -5.08 -1.36
CA ILE A 45 -0.87 -4.68 -2.06
C ILE A 45 -0.80 -3.17 -2.29
N GLY A 46 -1.91 -2.53 -2.68
CA GLY A 46 -1.95 -1.09 -2.89
C GLY A 46 -1.76 -0.31 -1.59
N LYS A 47 -2.36 -0.79 -0.49
CA LYS A 47 -2.24 -0.18 0.84
C LYS A 47 -0.80 -0.25 1.35
N PHE A 48 -0.17 -1.41 1.20
CA PHE A 48 1.20 -1.66 1.63
C PHE A 48 2.21 -0.81 0.84
N ASN A 49 2.08 -0.79 -0.49
CA ASN A 49 2.93 0.05 -1.35
C ASN A 49 2.80 1.53 -0.99
N ALA A 50 1.57 2.03 -0.84
CA ALA A 50 1.34 3.42 -0.47
C ALA A 50 1.97 3.76 0.89
N LEU A 51 1.89 2.85 1.88
CA LEU A 51 2.50 3.04 3.19
C LEU A 51 4.03 3.07 3.13
N GLU A 52 4.63 2.14 2.39
CA GLU A 52 6.08 2.10 2.19
C GLU A 52 6.58 3.38 1.52
N TYR A 53 5.91 3.81 0.45
CA TYR A 53 6.24 5.03 -0.26
C TYR A 53 6.17 6.24 0.67
N TYR A 54 5.16 6.28 1.54
CA TYR A 54 4.96 7.36 2.50
C TYR A 54 6.10 7.37 3.53
N PHE A 55 6.41 6.21 4.09
CA PHE A 55 7.44 6.06 5.10
C PHE A 55 8.83 6.42 4.57
N LEU A 56 9.17 5.98 3.36
CA LEU A 56 10.43 6.32 2.71
C LEU A 56 10.50 7.82 2.38
N SER A 57 9.44 8.38 1.80
CA SER A 57 9.40 9.77 1.36
C SER A 57 9.45 10.76 2.53
N VAL A 58 8.58 10.60 3.53
CA VAL A 58 8.47 11.52 4.68
C VAL A 58 9.48 11.19 5.76
N GLY A 59 9.70 9.90 6.03
CA GLY A 59 10.56 9.46 7.13
C GLY A 59 12.05 9.56 6.81
N ARG A 60 12.45 9.19 5.59
CA ARG A 60 13.87 9.05 5.21
C ARG A 60 14.35 10.13 4.26
N PHE A 61 13.66 10.37 3.15
CA PHE A 61 14.16 11.24 2.08
C PHE A 61 13.92 12.72 2.34
N LYS A 62 12.72 13.09 2.78
CA LYS A 62 12.32 14.45 3.20
C LYS A 62 12.51 15.54 2.13
N GLN A 63 12.46 15.16 0.86
CA GLN A 63 12.49 16.10 -0.26
C GLN A 63 11.07 16.33 -0.78
N GLN A 64 10.71 17.58 -1.03
CA GLN A 64 9.42 17.97 -1.61
C GLN A 64 9.41 17.71 -3.12
N GLY A 65 8.21 17.53 -3.69
CA GLY A 65 8.05 17.29 -5.13
C GLY A 65 8.49 15.89 -5.58
N VAL A 66 8.84 15.00 -4.64
CA VAL A 66 9.35 13.66 -4.96
C VAL A 66 8.75 12.59 -4.07
N CYS A 67 8.54 11.41 -4.63
CA CYS A 67 8.04 10.23 -3.93
C CYS A 67 9.05 9.10 -4.06
N MET A 68 9.61 8.66 -2.93
CA MET A 68 10.54 7.54 -2.87
C MET A 68 9.76 6.25 -2.73
N CYS A 69 9.78 5.41 -3.78
CA CYS A 69 9.04 4.15 -3.80
C CYS A 69 9.87 2.94 -3.40
N SER A 70 11.20 3.05 -3.44
CA SER A 70 12.13 2.05 -2.91
C SER A 70 13.43 2.74 -2.50
N LEU A 71 14.36 1.99 -1.90
CA LEU A 71 15.69 2.49 -1.56
C LEU A 71 16.50 3.02 -2.77
N ILE A 72 16.14 2.63 -3.98
CA ILE A 72 16.85 2.97 -5.22
C ILE A 72 15.96 3.63 -6.26
N THR A 73 14.71 3.98 -5.92
CA THR A 73 13.72 4.47 -6.88
C THR A 73 12.95 5.66 -6.32
N VAL A 74 12.96 6.75 -7.07
CA VAL A 74 12.26 7.99 -6.76
C VAL A 74 11.47 8.43 -7.98
N PHE A 75 10.25 8.91 -7.74
CA PHE A 75 9.43 9.62 -8.70
C PHE A 75 9.55 11.11 -8.48
N ASP A 76 9.77 11.82 -9.57
CA ASP A 76 9.53 13.25 -9.62
C ASP A 76 8.02 13.46 -9.81
N MET A 77 7.36 13.97 -8.76
CA MET A 77 5.93 14.27 -8.77
C MET A 77 5.62 15.58 -9.52
N ASP A 78 6.62 16.44 -9.71
CA ASP A 78 6.48 17.68 -10.48
C ASP A 78 6.65 17.41 -11.98
N ASN A 79 7.33 16.32 -12.34
CA ASN A 79 7.57 15.92 -13.72
C ASN A 79 6.84 14.61 -14.08
N VAL A 80 5.50 14.66 -13.96
CA VAL A 80 4.67 13.47 -14.17
C VAL A 80 4.77 12.87 -15.58
N GLU A 81 5.06 13.75 -16.53
CA GLU A 81 5.02 13.44 -17.95
C GLU A 81 6.17 12.52 -18.37
N GLU A 82 7.34 12.64 -17.73
CA GLU A 82 8.52 11.84 -18.06
C GLU A 82 8.27 10.35 -17.82
N TRP A 83 7.60 9.99 -16.72
CA TRP A 83 7.35 8.58 -16.38
C TRP A 83 6.09 8.01 -17.03
N ALA A 84 5.12 8.85 -17.40
CA ALA A 84 3.94 8.42 -18.15
C ALA A 84 4.29 8.01 -19.59
N THR A 85 5.46 8.43 -20.10
CA THR A 85 5.94 8.01 -21.42
C THR A 85 6.62 6.64 -21.36
N THR A 86 6.02 5.63 -22.01
CA THR A 86 6.68 4.33 -22.15
C THR A 86 7.76 4.40 -23.23
N SER A 87 8.99 4.01 -22.87
CA SER A 87 10.13 3.92 -23.81
C SER A 87 9.96 2.80 -24.87
N GLY A 88 8.83 2.09 -24.88
CA GLY A 88 8.60 0.83 -25.61
C GLY A 88 7.62 0.91 -26.78
N GLY A 89 7.13 2.08 -27.17
CA GLY A 89 6.41 2.24 -28.45
C GLY A 89 4.91 1.95 -28.44
N ILE A 90 4.26 1.81 -27.27
CA ILE A 90 2.79 1.90 -27.21
C ILE A 90 2.39 3.36 -27.44
N ARG A 91 2.22 3.76 -28.70
CA ARG A 91 1.69 5.08 -29.10
C ARG A 91 0.18 5.16 -28.86
N ASN A 92 -0.28 4.76 -27.68
CA ASN A 92 -1.68 4.93 -27.30
C ASN A 92 -1.78 6.23 -26.50
N ARG A 93 -2.14 7.32 -27.18
CA ARG A 93 -2.33 8.64 -26.53
C ARG A 93 -3.37 8.58 -25.41
N ASP A 94 -4.34 7.66 -25.51
CA ASP A 94 -5.36 7.48 -24.48
C ASP A 94 -4.77 6.77 -23.25
N LEU A 95 -3.84 5.81 -23.41
CA LEU A 95 -3.06 5.25 -22.29
C LEU A 95 -2.24 6.34 -21.61
N GLU A 96 -1.48 7.12 -22.38
CA GLU A 96 -0.64 8.20 -21.82
C GLU A 96 -1.49 9.21 -21.04
N ARG A 97 -2.63 9.62 -21.62
CA ARG A 97 -3.59 10.51 -20.94
C ARG A 97 -4.15 9.86 -19.68
N SER A 98 -4.52 8.57 -19.72
CA SER A 98 -5.07 7.85 -18.56
C SER A 98 -4.05 7.72 -17.44
N VAL A 99 -2.81 7.34 -17.76
CA VAL A 99 -1.70 7.26 -16.80
C VAL A 99 -1.41 8.62 -16.20
N ARG A 100 -1.41 9.67 -17.01
CA ARG A 100 -1.24 11.06 -16.56
C ARG A 100 -2.38 11.53 -15.65
N THR A 101 -3.63 11.19 -15.94
CA THR A 101 -4.75 11.55 -15.06
C THR A 101 -4.64 10.82 -13.73
N PHE A 102 -4.37 9.50 -13.77
CA PHE A 102 -4.15 8.71 -12.57
C PHE A 102 -3.02 9.27 -11.71
N ALA A 103 -1.89 9.56 -12.34
CA ALA A 103 -0.73 10.18 -11.70
C ALA A 103 -1.11 11.41 -10.87
N ILE A 104 -1.79 12.35 -11.52
CA ILE A 104 -2.14 13.64 -10.92
C ILE A 104 -3.12 13.42 -9.76
N GLU A 105 -4.09 12.52 -9.91
CA GLU A 105 -5.05 12.22 -8.85
C GLU A 105 -4.39 11.49 -7.68
N TYR A 106 -3.64 10.42 -7.96
CA TYR A 106 -2.95 9.59 -6.98
C TYR A 106 -1.92 10.42 -6.21
N PHE A 107 -1.01 11.10 -6.90
CA PHE A 107 -0.01 11.96 -6.26
C PHE A 107 -0.62 13.22 -5.67
N GLY A 108 -1.78 13.69 -6.14
CA GLY A 108 -2.51 14.78 -5.49
C GLY A 108 -3.03 14.40 -4.10
N ILE A 109 -3.49 13.16 -3.91
CA ILE A 109 -3.81 12.61 -2.57
C ILE A 109 -2.51 12.41 -1.78
N PHE A 110 -1.51 11.80 -2.42
CA PHE A 110 -0.24 11.45 -1.79
C PHE A 110 0.53 12.68 -1.28
N ASP A 111 0.59 13.77 -2.03
CA ASP A 111 1.23 15.04 -1.65
C ASP A 111 0.63 15.63 -0.36
N ARG A 112 -0.68 15.47 -0.16
CA ARG A 112 -1.32 15.87 1.11
C ARG A 112 -0.84 15.01 2.27
N LEU A 113 -0.63 13.71 2.05
CA LEU A 113 -0.04 12.83 3.05
C LEU A 113 1.42 13.22 3.30
N LEU A 114 2.21 13.50 2.28
CA LEU A 114 3.63 13.85 2.43
C LEU A 114 3.87 15.12 3.26
N LYS A 115 2.85 15.99 3.38
CA LYS A 115 2.88 17.19 4.24
C LYS A 115 2.52 16.92 5.70
N SER A 116 2.12 15.70 6.05
CA SER A 116 1.81 15.31 7.43
C SER A 116 3.07 15.08 8.27
N ASP A 117 2.90 15.09 9.60
CA ASP A 117 3.96 14.66 10.50
C ASP A 117 4.33 13.20 10.20
N GLY A 118 5.58 12.97 9.82
CA GLY A 118 6.08 11.61 9.54
C GLY A 118 5.84 10.65 10.72
N ILE A 119 5.74 9.36 10.40
CA ILE A 119 5.55 8.29 11.37
C ILE A 119 6.89 7.69 11.84
N THR A 120 6.90 7.10 13.04
CA THR A 120 8.02 6.29 13.50
C THR A 120 7.97 4.89 12.90
N GLU A 121 9.06 4.13 13.05
CA GLU A 121 9.10 2.73 12.62
C GLU A 121 8.09 1.86 13.37
N THR A 122 7.91 2.09 14.68
CA THR A 122 6.87 1.42 15.47
C THR A 122 5.46 1.70 14.94
N GLU A 123 5.17 2.95 14.57
CA GLU A 123 3.89 3.33 13.98
C GLU A 123 3.70 2.74 12.59
N PHE A 124 4.76 2.69 11.77
CA PHE A 124 4.75 2.03 10.47
C PHE A 124 4.33 0.56 10.59
N LEU A 125 4.96 -0.18 11.50
CA LEU A 125 4.61 -1.59 11.77
C LEU A 125 3.18 -1.74 12.29
N ALA A 126 2.75 -0.84 13.17
CA ALA A 126 1.39 -0.84 13.69
C ALA A 126 0.35 -0.60 12.59
N ILE A 127 0.63 0.32 11.65
CA ILE A 127 -0.26 0.60 10.51
C ILE A 127 -0.36 -0.62 9.59
N ILE A 128 0.73 -1.35 9.35
CA ILE A 128 0.65 -2.61 8.56
C ILE A 128 -0.38 -3.57 9.17
N ALA A 129 -0.31 -3.80 10.48
CA ALA A 129 -1.26 -4.66 11.18
C ALA A 129 -2.70 -4.12 11.10
N ILE A 130 -2.89 -2.80 11.23
CA ILE A 130 -4.21 -2.15 11.07
C ILE A 130 -4.77 -2.34 9.66
N LEU A 131 -3.97 -2.13 8.62
CA LEU A 131 -4.38 -2.27 7.22
C LEU A 131 -4.83 -3.70 6.89
N ILE A 132 -4.18 -4.69 7.50
CA ILE A 132 -4.56 -6.11 7.37
C ILE A 132 -5.88 -6.40 8.04
N CYS A 133 -6.16 -5.74 9.16
CA CYS A 133 -7.45 -5.82 9.84
C CYS A 133 -8.55 -5.00 9.13
N GLN A 134 -8.25 -4.31 8.03
CA GLN A 134 -9.17 -3.50 7.21
C GLN A 134 -9.43 -4.16 5.85
N MET A 135 -9.52 -5.50 5.83
CA MET A 135 -9.96 -6.23 4.63
C MET A 135 -11.33 -5.74 4.15
N ASP A 136 -11.53 -5.72 2.85
CA ASP A 136 -12.86 -5.43 2.29
C ASP A 136 -13.86 -6.50 2.73
N THR A 137 -15.01 -6.03 3.21
CA THR A 137 -16.18 -6.84 3.57
C THR A 137 -16.73 -7.69 2.41
N THR A 138 -16.38 -7.38 1.17
CA THR A 138 -16.73 -8.22 0.00
C THR A 138 -15.91 -9.51 -0.08
N ILE A 139 -14.80 -9.62 0.67
CA ILE A 139 -14.01 -10.84 0.75
C ILE A 139 -14.69 -11.77 1.75
N GLU A 140 -15.24 -12.88 1.24
CA GLU A 140 -15.82 -13.93 2.07
C GLU A 140 -14.72 -14.65 2.86
N LEU A 141 -14.44 -14.18 4.07
CA LEU A 141 -13.48 -14.80 4.99
C LEU A 141 -14.16 -15.89 5.83
N PRO A 142 -13.42 -16.94 6.24
CA PRO A 142 -13.96 -17.97 7.12
C PRO A 142 -14.44 -17.40 8.45
N ASP A 143 -15.42 -18.07 9.07
CA ASP A 143 -15.90 -17.73 10.39
C ASP A 143 -14.73 -17.66 11.40
N GLY A 144 -14.72 -16.61 12.22
CA GLY A 144 -13.67 -16.38 13.22
C GLY A 144 -12.52 -15.47 12.75
N PHE A 145 -12.32 -15.24 11.45
CA PHE A 145 -11.30 -14.30 10.96
C PHE A 145 -11.55 -12.87 11.44
N GLN A 146 -12.82 -12.45 11.43
CA GLN A 146 -13.22 -11.14 11.93
C GLN A 146 -12.84 -10.97 13.40
N HIS A 147 -12.99 -12.04 14.20
CA HIS A 147 -12.59 -12.04 15.60
C HIS A 147 -11.07 -11.86 15.75
N VAL A 148 -10.26 -12.59 14.96
CA VAL A 148 -8.80 -12.44 14.94
C VAL A 148 -8.39 -11.01 14.56
N PHE A 149 -9.06 -10.40 13.58
CA PHE A 149 -8.79 -9.01 13.19
C PHE A 149 -9.16 -8.01 14.28
N ASP A 150 -10.30 -8.20 14.96
CA ASP A 150 -10.71 -7.31 16.04
C ASP A 150 -9.79 -7.44 17.27
N GLU A 151 -9.36 -8.66 17.61
CA GLU A 151 -8.37 -8.90 18.67
C GLU A 151 -7.00 -8.29 18.32
N THR A 152 -6.55 -8.48 17.08
CA THR A 152 -5.29 -7.91 16.59
C THR A 152 -5.33 -6.38 16.63
N ARG A 153 -6.43 -5.78 16.16
CA ARG A 153 -6.61 -4.32 16.18
C ARG A 153 -6.62 -3.78 17.61
N ALA A 154 -7.33 -4.45 18.53
CA ALA A 154 -7.36 -4.07 19.94
C ALA A 154 -5.98 -4.16 20.59
N ARG A 155 -5.22 -5.23 20.31
CA ARG A 155 -3.84 -5.39 20.78
C ARG A 155 -2.93 -4.28 20.26
N VAL A 156 -2.93 -4.03 18.96
CA VAL A 156 -2.12 -2.98 18.31
C VAL A 156 -2.41 -1.61 18.91
N PHE A 157 -3.69 -1.28 19.16
CA PHE A 157 -4.04 -0.02 19.80
C PHE A 157 -3.54 0.09 21.24
N ASN A 158 -3.62 -0.98 22.02
CA ASN A 158 -3.09 -0.99 23.38
C ASN A 158 -1.56 -0.83 23.40
N GLU A 159 -0.86 -1.50 22.48
CA GLU A 159 0.59 -1.39 22.33
C GLU A 159 1.01 0.02 21.88
N LEU A 160 0.34 0.62 20.90
CA LEU A 160 0.59 2.00 20.48
C LEU A 160 0.39 3.00 21.63
N GLN A 161 -0.67 2.85 22.43
CA GLN A 161 -0.87 3.69 23.62
C GLN A 161 0.27 3.52 24.64
N GLY A 162 0.72 2.28 24.85
CA GLY A 162 1.87 1.97 25.68
C GLY A 162 3.13 2.66 25.18
N TYR A 163 3.44 2.50 23.89
CA TYR A 163 4.56 3.14 23.20
C TYR A 163 4.53 4.67 23.35
N TYR A 164 3.38 5.31 23.10
CA TYR A 164 3.25 6.77 23.23
C TYR A 164 3.49 7.29 24.64
N ARG A 165 2.95 6.61 25.66
CA ARG A 165 3.14 7.01 27.07
C ARG A 165 4.56 6.72 27.55
N ASN A 166 5.06 5.53 27.27
CA ASN A 166 6.26 5.00 27.90
C ASN A 166 7.53 5.39 27.15
N GLU A 167 7.52 5.40 25.82
CA GLU A 167 8.70 5.67 25.01
C GLU A 167 8.72 7.11 24.51
N MET A 168 7.63 7.58 23.90
CA MET A 168 7.54 8.96 23.40
C MET A 168 7.24 9.99 24.50
N LYS A 169 6.92 9.55 25.72
CA LYS A 169 6.60 10.41 26.88
C LYS A 169 5.48 11.42 26.61
N LEU A 170 4.53 11.07 25.75
CA LEU A 170 3.39 11.92 25.43
C LEU A 170 2.36 11.88 26.56
N ARG A 171 1.98 13.05 27.08
CA ARG A 171 0.90 13.19 28.07
C ARG A 171 -0.47 13.05 27.41
N ASP A 172 -0.61 13.64 26.23
CA ASP A 172 -1.77 13.48 25.35
C ASP A 172 -1.28 12.95 24.01
N PHE A 173 -1.71 11.74 23.67
CA PHE A 173 -1.37 11.05 22.42
C PHE A 173 -2.57 10.97 21.47
N SER A 174 -3.71 11.60 21.79
CA SER A 174 -4.95 11.51 21.03
C SER A 174 -4.78 12.01 19.60
N SER A 175 -4.06 13.14 19.43
CA SER A 175 -3.73 13.69 18.11
C SER A 175 -2.86 12.73 17.30
N ARG A 176 -1.83 12.13 17.91
CA ARG A 176 -0.93 11.20 17.22
C ARG A 176 -1.66 9.93 16.78
N LEU A 177 -2.50 9.37 17.65
CA LEU A 177 -3.34 8.23 17.31
C LEU A 177 -4.35 8.57 16.21
N GLY A 178 -4.96 9.77 16.27
CA GLY A 178 -5.83 10.29 15.22
C GLY A 178 -5.13 10.41 13.86
N ASN A 179 -3.85 10.83 13.85
CA ASN A 179 -3.04 10.90 12.64
C ASN A 179 -2.76 9.52 12.06
N VAL A 180 -2.39 8.53 12.90
CA VAL A 180 -2.19 7.14 12.47
C VAL A 180 -3.46 6.57 11.82
N MET A 181 -4.62 6.81 12.43
CA MET A 181 -5.90 6.35 11.88
C MET A 181 -6.25 7.05 10.57
N SER A 182 -6.09 8.37 10.51
CA SER A 182 -6.35 9.16 9.30
C SER A 182 -5.44 8.71 8.15
N LEU A 183 -4.17 8.40 8.44
CA LEU A 183 -3.23 7.85 7.48
C LEU A 183 -3.71 6.48 6.98
N SER A 184 -4.10 5.55 7.85
CA SER A 184 -4.62 4.24 7.42
C SER A 184 -5.84 4.34 6.48
N ALA A 185 -6.74 5.29 6.76
CA ALA A 185 -7.91 5.55 5.92
C ALA A 185 -7.50 6.10 4.55
N ALA A 186 -6.58 7.07 4.51
CA ALA A 186 -6.08 7.62 3.25
C ALA A 186 -5.31 6.59 2.41
N LEU A 187 -4.58 5.68 3.04
CA LEU A 187 -3.91 4.56 2.36
C LEU A 187 -4.92 3.59 1.73
N SER A 188 -6.06 3.37 2.38
CA SER A 188 -7.15 2.58 1.81
C SER A 188 -7.80 3.28 0.62
N GLU A 189 -7.97 4.60 0.65
CA GLU A 189 -8.45 5.39 -0.50
C GLU A 189 -7.49 5.33 -1.69
N LEU A 190 -6.18 5.47 -1.43
CA LEU A 190 -5.14 5.33 -2.46
C LEU A 190 -5.15 3.94 -3.09
N HIS A 191 -5.34 2.90 -2.28
CA HIS A 191 -5.46 1.53 -2.77
C HIS A 191 -6.63 1.37 -3.74
N LEU A 192 -7.83 1.86 -3.40
CA LEU A 192 -9.00 1.78 -4.28
C LEU A 192 -8.74 2.47 -5.63
N LYS A 193 -8.07 3.62 -5.59
CA LYS A 193 -7.67 4.34 -6.81
C LYS A 193 -6.65 3.58 -7.64
N SER A 194 -5.68 2.95 -6.98
CA SER A 194 -4.69 2.09 -7.66
C SER A 194 -5.35 0.86 -8.27
N GLU A 195 -6.30 0.23 -7.58
CA GLU A 195 -7.01 -0.96 -8.08
C GLU A 195 -7.87 -0.65 -9.30
N GLU A 196 -8.66 0.43 -9.25
CA GLU A 196 -9.47 0.93 -10.38
C GLU A 196 -8.60 1.09 -11.64
N GLN A 197 -7.40 1.63 -11.47
CA GLN A 197 -6.49 1.93 -12.59
C GLN A 197 -5.73 0.72 -13.09
N LEU A 198 -5.26 -0.17 -12.21
CA LEU A 198 -4.66 -1.43 -12.63
C LEU A 198 -5.68 -2.31 -13.37
N GLY A 199 -6.94 -2.31 -12.93
CA GLY A 199 -8.04 -2.98 -13.62
C GLY A 199 -8.27 -2.41 -15.02
N LEU A 200 -8.33 -1.08 -15.14
CA LEU A 200 -8.44 -0.38 -16.41
C LEU A 200 -7.26 -0.72 -17.35
N TYR A 201 -6.04 -0.75 -16.82
CA TYR A 201 -4.84 -1.02 -17.60
C TYR A 201 -4.76 -2.45 -18.10
N SER A 202 -5.12 -3.41 -17.25
CA SER A 202 -5.20 -4.81 -17.66
C SER A 202 -6.27 -5.00 -18.74
N PHE A 203 -7.42 -4.35 -18.61
CA PHE A 203 -8.52 -4.46 -19.59
C PHE A 203 -8.21 -3.81 -20.94
N LEU A 204 -7.70 -2.57 -20.94
CA LEU A 204 -7.53 -1.79 -22.17
C LEU A 204 -6.22 -2.07 -22.92
N PHE A 205 -5.19 -2.52 -22.21
CA PHE A 205 -3.82 -2.56 -22.75
C PHE A 205 -3.14 -3.93 -22.62
N ASP A 206 -3.88 -4.97 -22.22
CA ASP A 206 -3.40 -6.36 -22.08
C ASP A 206 -2.16 -6.46 -21.18
N ILE A 207 -2.09 -5.60 -20.16
CA ILE A 207 -1.03 -5.64 -19.15
C ILE A 207 -1.30 -6.83 -18.23
N GLN A 208 -0.24 -7.58 -17.92
CA GLN A 208 -0.33 -8.83 -17.15
C GLN A 208 -1.13 -8.63 -15.87
N PRO A 209 -2.21 -9.41 -15.67
CA PRO A 209 -3.03 -9.30 -14.48
C PRO A 209 -2.24 -9.60 -13.19
N LEU A 210 -2.55 -8.86 -12.13
CA LEU A 210 -1.93 -9.01 -10.81
C LEU A 210 -2.00 -10.44 -10.26
N HIS A 211 -3.08 -11.18 -10.58
CA HIS A 211 -3.27 -12.56 -10.12
C HIS A 211 -2.23 -13.54 -10.69
N GLU A 212 -1.69 -13.29 -11.89
CA GLU A 212 -0.65 -14.14 -12.47
C GLU A 212 0.70 -13.92 -11.78
N LEU A 213 1.02 -12.66 -11.43
CA LEU A 213 2.22 -12.34 -10.65
C LEU A 213 2.15 -12.91 -9.23
N LEU A 214 0.94 -12.90 -8.65
CA LEU A 214 0.73 -13.50 -7.35
C LEU A 214 0.97 -15.01 -7.37
N LYS A 215 0.44 -15.74 -8.37
CA LYS A 215 0.70 -17.19 -8.53
C LYS A 215 2.19 -17.49 -8.57
N GLN A 216 2.99 -16.65 -9.24
CA GLN A 216 4.44 -16.82 -9.29
C GLN A 216 5.11 -16.63 -7.92
N ALA A 217 4.61 -15.70 -7.10
CA ALA A 217 5.16 -15.43 -5.77
C ALA A 217 4.74 -16.44 -4.70
N MET A 218 3.67 -17.20 -4.94
CA MET A 218 3.15 -18.21 -4.01
C MET A 218 3.74 -19.62 -4.19
N ASN A 219 4.41 -19.88 -5.31
CA ASN A 219 5.16 -21.11 -5.60
C ASN A 219 6.60 -21.04 -5.12
#